data_AF-A0AAW2FQD8-F1
#
_entry.id   AF-A0AAW2FQD8-F1
#
_cell.length_a   1.000
_cell.length_b   1.000
_cell.length_c   1.000
_cell.angle_alpha   90.00
_cell.angle_beta   90.00
_cell.angle_gamma   90.00
#
_symmetry.space_group_name_H-M   'P 1'
#
loop_
_entity.id
_entity.type
_entity.pdbx_description
1 polymer ?
#
loop_
_entity_poly.entity_id
_entity_poly.type
_entity_poly.pdbx_seq_one_letter_code
_entity_poly.pdbx_strand_id
1 'polypeptide(L)'
;MTDAKSLREAIEQYEIQLLQVETTLSTTSAGSDRDNLLSLKSDIVELISLTKENLQGLEGDVEKKNNDDNPYNEQEDLLDREYALFKAEIEKSSDDSDDKQEGSTVTTTSDTIKDELKELEGMKCKAPYGSTWGGIGYHNAMICSIHGDGNEAIKDIHDIKVRVFFLNPTHKEMIPCPYFLSGNCKFSDENCHYCHGEIVPFSSLQEYKEPNFHNVKVGSKVLTKQKNNIWHRSIVLKLPEKDEDEYRVKFESSGKIVEIALQDLFPLDDTNIEMSDASDDSEDDDDNDNDDANTSNDAKSNSYINHLVHKSLLTLQSNEPLGNWEKHTRGIGSKLMQKMGYVNGTGLGKLSDGRIEPVEAQVLPAGKSLDHCMELRKFAGDDKDLFSADRKMRKQQQKLEQQRERQYQREKQKEDRNVFNFINKTLGDKPKEDTSNSSQIKDKLKMESTRNLNVASFQIGENINRLEKESLKLKESLAKHVKGSVLYNNITIKYNEKQKELINLRASEKSITAEQNQRKNKAKLSVF
;
A
#
# COMPACT_ATOMS: atom_id res chain seq x y z
N MET A 1 -6.59 -38.97 2.84
CA MET A 1 -6.55 -39.24 4.29
C MET A 1 -5.76 -40.51 4.48
N THR A 2 -4.45 -40.39 4.73
CA THR A 2 -3.60 -41.50 5.16
C THR A 2 -3.79 -41.64 6.67
N ASP A 3 -4.35 -42.76 7.12
CA ASP A 3 -4.60 -43.01 8.53
C ASP A 3 -3.29 -43.07 9.33
N ALA A 4 -3.28 -42.53 10.55
CA ALA A 4 -2.12 -42.57 11.45
C ALA A 4 -1.58 -44.00 11.69
N LYS A 5 -2.44 -45.02 11.58
CA LYS A 5 -2.03 -46.44 11.62
C LYS A 5 -1.18 -46.85 10.41
N SER A 6 -1.55 -46.40 9.21
CA SER A 6 -0.81 -46.68 7.98
C SER A 6 0.57 -46.03 7.99
N LEU A 7 0.71 -44.83 8.58
CA LEU A 7 2.01 -44.17 8.75
C LEU A 7 2.91 -44.91 9.75
N ARG A 8 2.37 -45.45 10.85
CA ARG A 8 3.14 -46.29 11.79
C ARG A 8 3.65 -47.56 11.13
N GLU A 9 2.80 -48.24 10.36
CA GLU A 9 3.18 -49.44 9.61
C GLU A 9 4.26 -49.14 8.56
N ALA A 10 4.20 -47.97 7.90
CA ALA A 10 5.22 -47.53 6.95
C ALA A 10 6.57 -47.24 7.64
N ILE A 11 6.55 -46.58 8.80
CA ILE A 11 7.77 -46.34 9.61
C ILE A 11 8.43 -47.67 10.01
N GLU A 12 7.65 -48.65 10.49
CA GLU A 12 8.18 -49.97 10.86
C GLU A 12 8.81 -50.68 9.64
N GLN A 13 8.19 -50.57 8.46
CA GLN A 13 8.76 -51.12 7.23
C GLN A 13 10.08 -50.45 6.82
N TYR A 14 10.17 -49.12 6.94
CA TYR A 14 11.41 -48.39 6.65
C TYR A 14 12.52 -48.71 7.66
N GLU A 15 12.19 -48.89 8.94
CA GLU A 15 13.15 -49.30 9.96
C GLU A 15 13.70 -50.72 9.70
N ILE A 16 12.84 -51.65 9.23
CA ILE A 16 13.28 -52.99 8.80
C ILE A 16 14.22 -52.90 7.58
N GLN A 17 13.88 -52.08 6.59
CA GLN A 17 14.72 -51.86 5.40
C GLN A 17 16.08 -51.25 5.77
N LEU A 18 16.10 -50.32 6.71
CA LEU A 18 17.32 -49.70 7.22
C LEU A 18 18.22 -50.75 7.89
N LEU A 19 17.67 -51.62 8.74
CA LEU A 19 18.42 -52.72 9.34
C LEU A 19 19.00 -53.67 8.29
N GLN A 20 18.24 -53.98 7.23
CA GLN A 20 18.74 -54.80 6.14
C GLN A 20 19.91 -54.14 5.39
N VAL A 21 19.83 -52.83 5.13
CA VAL A 21 20.91 -52.04 4.51
C VAL A 21 22.14 -51.93 5.42
N GLU A 22 21.97 -51.80 6.73
CA GLU A 22 23.09 -51.81 7.68
C GLU A 22 23.80 -53.16 7.77
N THR A 23 23.03 -54.25 7.65
CA THR A 23 23.56 -55.62 7.64
C THR A 23 24.36 -55.90 6.36
N THR A 24 23.90 -55.41 5.20
CA THR A 24 24.63 -55.51 3.94
C THR A 24 25.87 -54.59 3.93
N LEU A 25 25.78 -53.38 4.49
CA LEU A 25 26.94 -52.50 4.69
C LEU A 25 28.01 -53.12 5.59
N SER A 26 27.63 -53.97 6.55
CA SER A 26 28.59 -54.63 7.43
C SER A 26 29.36 -55.77 6.75
N THR A 27 28.81 -56.33 5.67
CA THR A 27 29.39 -57.46 4.92
C THR A 27 30.05 -57.04 3.61
N THR A 28 29.78 -55.83 3.12
CA THR A 28 30.30 -55.31 1.84
C THR A 28 31.64 -54.58 2.02
N SER A 29 32.66 -54.97 1.25
CA SER A 29 33.98 -54.34 1.23
C SER A 29 33.95 -52.94 0.60
N ALA A 30 34.99 -52.13 0.86
CA ALA A 30 35.06 -50.75 0.38
C ALA A 30 35.09 -50.67 -1.16
N GLY A 31 34.17 -49.91 -1.74
CA GLY A 31 34.00 -49.69 -3.18
C GLY A 31 32.73 -48.89 -3.48
N SER A 32 32.47 -48.61 -4.77
CA SER A 32 31.32 -47.79 -5.22
C SER A 32 29.97 -48.30 -4.72
N ASP A 33 29.81 -49.61 -4.54
CA ASP A 33 28.56 -50.22 -4.05
C ASP A 33 28.32 -49.90 -2.57
N ARG A 34 29.38 -49.72 -1.78
CA ARG A 34 29.28 -49.30 -0.38
C ARG A 34 28.82 -47.84 -0.28
N ASP A 35 29.29 -46.98 -1.16
CA ASP A 35 28.89 -45.56 -1.20
C ASP A 35 27.42 -45.42 -1.60
N ASN A 36 26.96 -46.22 -2.58
CA ASN A 36 25.54 -46.28 -2.95
C ASN A 36 24.66 -46.77 -1.78
N LEU A 37 25.12 -47.76 -1.01
CA LEU A 37 24.41 -48.23 0.19
C LEU A 37 24.41 -47.21 1.33
N LEU A 38 25.46 -46.39 1.45
CA LEU A 38 25.50 -45.27 2.41
C LEU A 38 24.53 -44.15 2.01
N SER A 39 24.43 -43.83 0.71
CA SER A 39 23.42 -42.91 0.20
C SER A 39 22.01 -43.42 0.48
N LEU A 40 21.73 -44.68 0.15
CA LEU A 40 20.43 -45.30 0.41
C LEU A 40 20.08 -45.31 1.90
N LYS A 41 21.08 -45.54 2.78
CA LYS A 41 20.89 -45.42 4.23
C LYS A 41 20.47 -44.00 4.61
N SER A 42 21.13 -42.98 4.08
CA SER A 42 20.80 -41.58 4.35
C SER A 42 19.37 -41.26 3.92
N ASP A 43 18.98 -41.68 2.71
CA ASP A 43 17.65 -41.44 2.15
C ASP A 43 16.54 -42.11 3.00
N ILE A 44 16.77 -43.35 3.46
CA ILE A 44 15.80 -44.06 4.32
C ILE A 44 15.68 -43.39 5.70
N VAL A 45 16.78 -42.89 6.28
CA VAL A 45 16.74 -42.14 7.54
C VAL A 45 15.92 -40.87 7.40
N GLU A 46 16.10 -40.14 6.30
CA GLU A 46 15.33 -38.92 6.01
C GLU A 46 13.84 -39.22 5.84
N LEU A 47 13.50 -40.28 5.11
CA LEU A 47 12.11 -40.74 4.95
C LEU A 47 11.46 -41.11 6.30
N ILE A 48 12.19 -41.78 7.19
CA ILE A 48 11.71 -42.08 8.56
C ILE A 48 11.49 -40.79 9.34
N SER A 49 12.36 -39.80 9.22
CA SER A 49 12.22 -38.51 9.90
C SER A 49 10.97 -37.77 9.43
N LEU A 50 10.78 -37.62 8.12
CA LEU A 50 9.64 -36.92 7.52
C LEU A 50 8.31 -37.63 7.83
N THR A 51 8.30 -38.95 7.85
CA THR A 51 7.08 -39.71 8.20
C THR A 51 6.75 -39.64 9.69
N LYS A 52 7.76 -39.57 10.58
CA LYS A 52 7.56 -39.31 12.03
C LYS A 52 7.02 -37.91 12.30
N GLU A 53 7.53 -36.89 11.60
CA GLU A 53 7.03 -35.52 11.71
C GLU A 53 5.57 -35.41 11.26
N ASN A 54 5.23 -36.04 10.12
CA ASN A 54 3.84 -36.11 9.64
C ASN A 54 2.90 -36.82 10.62
N LEU A 55 3.37 -37.89 11.26
CA LEU A 55 2.61 -38.60 12.28
C LEU A 55 2.39 -37.73 13.53
N GLN A 56 3.41 -36.98 13.96
CA GLN A 56 3.30 -36.07 15.11
C GLN A 56 2.32 -34.91 14.82
N GLY A 57 2.28 -34.42 13.58
CA GLY A 57 1.27 -33.46 13.13
C GLY A 57 -0.16 -34.02 13.21
N LEU A 58 -0.37 -35.28 12.82
CA LEU A 58 -1.67 -35.95 12.87
C LEU A 58 -2.12 -36.35 14.28
N GLU A 59 -1.19 -36.68 15.19
CA GLU A 59 -1.50 -37.00 16.59
C GLU A 59 -1.77 -35.75 17.44
N GLY A 60 -1.15 -34.61 17.09
CA GLY A 60 -1.43 -33.32 17.72
C GLY A 60 -2.88 -32.83 17.55
N ASP A 61 -3.58 -33.31 16.51
CA ASP A 61 -5.00 -33.02 16.26
C ASP A 61 -5.97 -33.89 17.08
N VAL A 62 -5.50 -34.99 17.69
CA VAL A 62 -6.35 -35.95 18.42
C VAL A 62 -6.43 -35.64 19.92
N GLU A 63 -5.40 -35.03 20.52
CA GLU A 63 -5.40 -34.71 21.96
C GLU A 63 -6.20 -33.45 22.34
N LYS A 64 -6.59 -32.60 21.37
CA LYS A 64 -7.40 -31.40 21.63
C LYS A 64 -8.93 -31.63 21.61
N LYS A 65 -9.41 -32.82 21.24
CA LYS A 65 -10.86 -33.09 21.07
C LYS A 65 -11.62 -33.55 22.32
N ASN A 66 -10.99 -33.60 23.49
CA ASN A 66 -11.62 -34.18 24.70
C ASN A 66 -11.85 -33.22 25.87
N ASN A 67 -11.84 -31.90 25.69
CA ASN A 67 -12.36 -30.99 26.73
C ASN A 67 -13.05 -29.75 26.14
N ASP A 68 -14.33 -29.64 26.48
CA ASP A 68 -15.22 -28.47 26.53
C ASP A 68 -15.66 -27.74 25.24
N ASP A 69 -16.99 -27.57 25.19
CA ASP A 69 -17.82 -26.97 24.14
C ASP A 69 -17.61 -25.45 23.99
N ASN A 70 -17.12 -24.96 22.83
CA ASN A 70 -17.59 -23.72 22.19
C ASN A 70 -16.96 -23.46 20.79
N PRO A 71 -17.72 -23.30 19.69
CA PRO A 71 -17.18 -23.31 18.32
C PRO A 71 -16.90 -21.92 17.71
N TYR A 72 -16.31 -20.96 18.45
CA TYR A 72 -16.05 -19.60 17.92
C TYR A 72 -14.63 -19.04 18.16
N ASN A 73 -13.67 -19.82 18.65
CA ASN A 73 -12.35 -19.26 19.04
C ASN A 73 -11.11 -19.96 18.45
N GLU A 74 -11.25 -20.86 17.47
CA GLU A 74 -10.12 -21.69 16.99
C GLU A 74 -9.21 -21.02 15.94
N GLN A 75 -9.59 -19.89 15.34
CA GLN A 75 -8.83 -19.26 14.26
C GLN A 75 -7.79 -18.23 14.73
N GLU A 76 -7.97 -17.60 15.89
CA GLU A 76 -6.99 -16.66 16.46
C GLU A 76 -5.75 -17.40 17.02
N ASP A 77 -5.95 -18.54 17.67
CA ASP A 77 -4.88 -19.27 18.38
C ASP A 77 -3.88 -19.99 17.43
N LEU A 78 -4.28 -20.25 16.18
CA LEU A 78 -3.42 -20.78 15.12
C LEU A 78 -2.47 -19.73 14.55
N LEU A 79 -2.99 -18.52 14.30
CA LEU A 79 -2.21 -17.40 13.75
C LEU A 79 -1.21 -16.87 14.77
N ASP A 80 -1.60 -16.79 16.05
CA ASP A 80 -0.70 -16.36 17.12
C ASP A 80 0.46 -17.34 17.33
N ARG A 81 0.22 -18.65 17.14
CA ARG A 81 1.26 -19.69 17.21
C ARG A 81 2.25 -19.61 16.04
N GLU A 82 1.76 -19.39 14.82
CA GLU A 82 2.62 -19.22 13.65
C GLU A 82 3.44 -17.94 13.74
N TYR A 83 2.85 -16.85 14.24
CA TYR A 83 3.55 -15.59 14.47
C TYR A 83 4.66 -15.72 15.53
N ALA A 84 4.40 -16.47 16.60
CA ALA A 84 5.41 -16.74 17.63
C ALA A 84 6.60 -17.56 17.09
N LEU A 85 6.33 -18.55 16.24
CA LEU A 85 7.38 -19.35 15.58
C LEU A 85 8.21 -18.50 14.62
N PHE A 86 7.57 -17.64 13.84
CA PHE A 86 8.27 -16.73 12.92
C PHE A 86 9.17 -15.73 13.66
N LYS A 87 8.70 -15.19 14.79
CA LYS A 87 9.48 -14.26 15.61
C LYS A 87 10.71 -14.93 16.24
N ALA A 88 10.55 -16.17 16.71
CA ALA A 88 11.65 -16.94 17.27
C ALA A 88 12.72 -17.30 16.23
N GLU A 89 12.33 -17.52 14.97
CA GLU A 89 13.26 -17.80 13.87
C GLU A 89 14.09 -16.55 13.50
N ILE A 90 13.47 -15.36 13.49
CA ILE A 90 14.18 -14.09 13.28
C ILE A 90 15.20 -13.85 14.40
N GLU A 91 14.81 -14.00 15.66
CA GLU A 91 15.72 -13.82 16.81
C GLU A 91 16.91 -14.79 16.76
N LYS A 92 16.71 -16.02 16.28
CA LYS A 92 17.78 -17.00 16.07
C LYS A 92 18.75 -16.63 14.95
N SER A 93 18.31 -15.88 13.94
CA SER A 93 19.16 -15.41 12.84
C SER A 93 19.96 -14.14 13.17
N SER A 94 19.62 -13.44 14.26
CA SER A 94 20.27 -12.20 14.68
C SER A 94 21.39 -12.36 15.72
N ASP A 95 21.64 -13.57 16.23
CA ASP A 95 22.51 -13.79 17.40
C ASP A 95 23.96 -14.22 17.06
N ASP A 96 24.44 -13.95 15.83
CA ASP A 96 25.79 -14.34 15.37
C ASP A 96 26.73 -13.15 15.09
N SER A 97 26.57 -12.04 15.80
CA SER A 97 27.57 -10.96 15.78
C SER A 97 27.88 -10.44 17.19
N ASP A 98 28.87 -11.08 17.79
CA ASP A 98 29.38 -10.82 19.13
C ASP A 98 30.20 -9.52 19.20
N ASP A 99 29.88 -8.71 20.21
CA ASP A 99 30.47 -7.43 20.58
C ASP A 99 31.97 -7.53 20.93
N LYS A 100 32.77 -6.56 20.45
CA LYS A 100 34.00 -6.13 21.13
C LYS A 100 34.00 -4.61 21.31
N GLN A 101 34.02 -4.22 22.59
CA GLN A 101 34.21 -2.85 23.08
C GLN A 101 35.49 -2.21 22.55
N GLU A 102 35.41 -0.93 22.14
CA GLU A 102 36.32 0.11 22.60
C GLU A 102 35.73 1.51 22.34
N GLY A 103 35.85 2.38 23.33
CA GLY A 103 35.34 3.75 23.27
C GLY A 103 36.29 4.73 22.56
N SER A 104 35.70 5.89 22.24
CA SER A 104 36.33 7.16 21.91
C SER A 104 36.34 7.55 20.43
N THR A 105 36.01 8.83 20.21
CA THR A 105 36.12 9.65 19.00
C THR A 105 35.05 9.50 17.91
N VAL A 106 33.99 10.27 18.12
CA VAL A 106 33.17 10.98 17.12
C VAL A 106 34.04 11.50 15.96
N THR A 107 34.17 10.78 14.84
CA THR A 107 34.44 11.33 13.47
C THR A 107 34.49 10.27 12.33
N THR A 108 33.75 9.15 12.39
CA THR A 108 33.87 8.09 11.35
C THR A 108 32.54 7.60 10.73
N THR A 109 31.39 8.10 11.13
CA THR A 109 30.09 7.63 10.60
C THR A 109 29.64 8.30 9.29
N SER A 110 30.31 9.37 8.83
CA SER A 110 29.99 10.03 7.54
C SER A 110 30.47 9.22 6.34
N ASP A 111 31.58 8.50 6.49
CA ASP A 111 32.29 7.95 5.33
C ASP A 111 31.82 6.53 5.01
N THR A 112 31.41 5.74 6.01
CA THR A 112 30.79 4.43 5.81
C THR A 112 29.45 4.54 5.06
N ILE A 113 28.61 5.51 5.43
CA ILE A 113 27.32 5.72 4.75
C ILE A 113 27.54 6.15 3.29
N LYS A 114 28.54 7.00 3.00
CA LYS A 114 28.84 7.41 1.62
C LYS A 114 29.33 6.26 0.74
N ASP A 115 30.07 5.32 1.31
CA ASP A 115 30.58 4.17 0.57
C ASP A 115 29.48 3.11 0.34
N GLU A 116 28.59 2.86 1.32
CA GLU A 116 27.37 2.05 1.11
C GLU A 116 26.39 2.69 0.10
N LEU A 117 26.29 4.02 0.12
CA LEU A 117 25.50 4.77 -0.84
C LEU A 117 26.07 4.65 -2.28
N LYS A 118 27.39 4.60 -2.46
CA LYS A 118 27.98 4.33 -3.78
C LYS A 118 27.69 2.90 -4.26
N GLU A 119 27.53 1.93 -3.37
CA GLU A 119 27.15 0.56 -3.76
C GLU A 119 25.73 0.48 -4.32
N LEU A 120 24.86 1.46 -4.01
CA LEU A 120 23.55 1.60 -4.63
C LEU A 120 23.63 2.07 -6.11
N GLU A 121 24.76 2.64 -6.53
CA GLU A 121 24.98 3.04 -7.92
C GLU A 121 25.11 1.79 -8.81
N GLY A 122 24.24 1.68 -9.82
CA GLY A 122 24.17 0.52 -10.71
C GLY A 122 23.08 -0.50 -10.34
N MET A 123 22.41 -0.35 -9.18
CA MET A 123 21.27 -1.19 -8.85
C MET A 123 20.08 -0.94 -9.78
N LYS A 124 19.44 -2.03 -10.24
CA LYS A 124 18.21 -1.98 -11.02
C LYS A 124 17.03 -1.83 -10.07
N CYS A 125 16.10 -0.94 -10.42
CA CYS A 125 14.90 -0.66 -9.64
C CYS A 125 13.72 -0.37 -10.58
N LYS A 126 12.56 -0.12 -10.00
CA LYS A 126 11.42 0.48 -10.67
C LYS A 126 11.21 1.89 -10.13
N ALA A 127 11.17 2.87 -11.02
CA ALA A 127 10.99 4.26 -10.66
C ALA A 127 9.68 4.82 -11.23
N PRO A 128 9.00 5.71 -10.48
CA PRO A 128 7.85 6.43 -10.98
C PRO A 128 8.27 7.45 -12.05
N TYR A 129 7.51 7.54 -13.13
CA TYR A 129 7.63 8.57 -14.15
C TYR A 129 6.28 9.25 -14.36
N GLY A 130 6.22 10.56 -14.11
CA GLY A 130 5.06 11.38 -14.40
C GLY A 130 5.09 11.86 -15.85
N SER A 131 4.24 11.31 -16.71
CA SER A 131 4.08 11.89 -18.05
C SER A 131 3.23 13.16 -17.97
N THR A 132 3.49 14.12 -18.86
CA THR A 132 2.76 15.41 -18.95
C THR A 132 1.25 15.25 -19.21
N TRP A 133 0.80 14.04 -19.58
CA TRP A 133 -0.60 13.69 -19.82
C TRP A 133 -1.32 13.04 -18.60
N GLY A 134 -0.77 13.15 -17.39
CA GLY A 134 -1.54 12.94 -16.16
C GLY A 134 -1.65 11.50 -15.64
N GLY A 135 -0.54 10.77 -15.64
CA GLY A 135 -0.43 9.49 -14.93
C GLY A 135 1.01 9.20 -14.53
N ILE A 136 1.20 8.71 -13.30
CA ILE A 136 2.50 8.24 -12.78
C ILE A 136 2.61 6.75 -13.12
N GLY A 137 3.46 6.41 -14.08
CA GLY A 137 3.75 5.02 -14.45
C GLY A 137 5.04 4.54 -13.80
N TYR A 138 5.06 3.31 -13.27
CA TYR A 138 6.30 2.69 -12.79
C TYR A 138 7.05 2.02 -13.94
N HIS A 139 8.28 2.45 -14.18
CA HIS A 139 9.14 1.94 -15.24
C HIS A 139 10.43 1.36 -14.68
N ASN A 140 10.94 0.30 -15.31
CA ASN A 140 12.23 -0.28 -14.96
C ASN A 140 13.33 0.78 -15.20
N ALA A 141 14.13 1.02 -14.18
CA ALA A 141 15.16 2.02 -14.12
C ALA A 141 16.43 1.49 -13.44
N MET A 142 17.51 2.26 -13.52
CA MET A 142 18.79 1.99 -12.89
C MET A 142 19.25 3.24 -12.15
N ILE A 143 19.72 3.07 -10.92
CA ILE A 143 20.26 4.15 -10.10
C ILE A 143 21.64 4.52 -10.67
N CYS A 144 21.84 5.79 -11.02
CA CYS A 144 23.11 6.29 -11.56
C CYS A 144 23.96 6.97 -10.51
N SER A 145 23.33 7.81 -9.67
CA SER A 145 24.03 8.59 -8.66
C SER A 145 23.05 9.01 -7.59
N ILE A 146 23.53 9.17 -6.36
CA ILE A 146 22.71 9.72 -5.29
C ILE A 146 22.77 11.24 -5.35
N HIS A 147 21.59 11.87 -5.35
CA HIS A 147 21.48 13.31 -5.33
C HIS A 147 21.51 13.78 -3.88
N GLY A 148 22.71 14.11 -3.41
CA GLY A 148 22.88 14.83 -2.14
C GLY A 148 22.74 16.33 -2.39
N ASP A 149 21.65 16.93 -1.94
CA ASP A 149 21.58 18.37 -1.77
C ASP A 149 22.68 18.75 -0.76
N GLY A 150 23.72 19.46 -1.24
CA GLY A 150 24.87 19.81 -0.43
C GLY A 150 24.46 20.55 0.84
N ASN A 151 24.76 19.96 2.01
CA ASN A 151 24.63 20.49 3.38
C ASN A 151 23.33 20.23 4.17
N GLU A 152 22.55 19.19 3.87
CA GLU A 152 21.62 18.64 4.87
C GLU A 152 22.10 17.27 5.35
N ALA A 153 22.35 17.16 6.65
CA ALA A 153 22.66 15.88 7.27
C ALA A 153 21.49 14.94 7.03
N ILE A 154 21.74 13.83 6.34
CA ILE A 154 20.76 12.75 6.13
C ILE A 154 20.33 12.27 7.53
N LYS A 155 19.10 12.62 7.94
CA LYS A 155 18.55 12.25 9.24
C LYS A 155 17.66 11.02 9.15
N ASP A 156 17.15 10.72 7.95
CA ASP A 156 16.22 9.63 7.69
C ASP A 156 16.40 9.06 6.26
N ILE A 157 16.03 7.78 6.05
CA ILE A 157 16.08 7.09 4.74
C ILE A 157 15.19 7.80 3.70
N HIS A 158 14.15 8.49 4.16
CA HIS A 158 13.20 9.23 3.35
C HIS A 158 13.77 10.50 2.69
N ASP A 159 14.90 11.03 3.21
CA ASP A 159 15.56 12.21 2.65
C ASP A 159 16.53 11.85 1.51
N ILE A 160 16.79 10.56 1.28
CA ILE A 160 17.70 10.09 0.24
C ILE A 160 17.00 10.21 -1.11
N LYS A 161 17.46 11.12 -1.95
CA LYS A 161 17.04 11.22 -3.35
C LYS A 161 18.06 10.55 -4.25
N VAL A 162 17.60 9.76 -5.21
CA VAL A 162 18.46 9.10 -6.18
C VAL A 162 18.14 9.58 -7.58
N ARG A 163 19.16 9.67 -8.43
CA ARG A 163 19.02 9.92 -9.85
C ARG A 163 18.94 8.61 -10.59
N VAL A 164 17.86 8.40 -11.34
CA VAL A 164 17.58 7.15 -12.06
C VAL A 164 17.50 7.36 -13.56
N PHE A 165 17.96 6.36 -14.32
CA PHE A 165 17.78 6.26 -15.77
C PHE A 165 16.84 5.12 -16.12
N PHE A 166 15.87 5.38 -17.00
CA PHE A 166 14.94 4.36 -17.44
C PHE A 166 15.59 3.41 -18.45
N LEU A 167 15.47 2.10 -18.19
CA LEU A 167 15.99 1.04 -19.07
C LEU A 167 15.14 0.90 -20.33
N ASN A 168 13.83 1.13 -20.20
CA ASN A 168 12.85 0.99 -21.26
C ASN A 168 12.22 2.36 -21.60
N PRO A 169 12.95 3.29 -22.24
CA PRO A 169 12.41 4.59 -22.62
C PRO A 169 11.31 4.45 -23.67
N THR A 170 10.08 4.84 -23.31
CA THR A 170 8.92 4.88 -24.20
C THR A 170 8.78 6.23 -24.90
N HIS A 171 9.31 7.28 -24.28
CA HIS A 171 9.34 8.63 -24.82
C HIS A 171 10.77 9.09 -25.09
N LYS A 172 10.91 10.04 -26.03
CA LYS A 172 12.21 10.61 -26.40
C LYS A 172 12.88 11.34 -25.23
N GLU A 173 12.07 11.92 -24.35
CA GLU A 173 12.51 12.62 -23.13
C GLU A 173 13.04 11.67 -22.05
N MET A 174 12.77 10.35 -22.15
CA MET A 174 13.30 9.34 -21.22
C MET A 174 14.63 8.77 -21.69
N ILE A 175 15.09 9.11 -22.91
CA ILE A 175 16.35 8.60 -23.45
C ILE A 175 17.52 9.27 -22.70
N PRO A 176 18.42 8.51 -22.07
CA PRO A 176 19.58 9.07 -21.38
C PRO A 176 20.50 9.82 -22.34
N CYS A 177 21.02 10.97 -21.91
CA CYS A 177 21.94 11.79 -22.68
C CYS A 177 23.33 11.13 -22.75
N PRO A 178 23.84 10.78 -23.96
CA PRO A 178 25.16 10.18 -24.10
C PRO A 178 26.30 11.09 -23.63
N TYR A 179 26.13 12.41 -23.77
CA TYR A 179 27.10 13.41 -23.33
C TYR A 179 27.10 13.59 -21.81
N PHE A 180 25.96 13.39 -21.15
CA PHE A 180 25.87 13.43 -19.70
C PHE A 180 26.51 12.18 -19.08
N LEU A 181 26.24 11.00 -19.64
CA LEU A 181 26.88 9.75 -19.23
C LEU A 181 28.42 9.78 -19.38
N SER A 182 28.92 10.58 -20.32
CA SER A 182 30.36 10.81 -20.52
C SER A 182 30.90 12.04 -19.78
N GLY A 183 30.09 12.73 -18.98
CA GLY A 183 30.48 13.88 -18.15
C GLY A 183 30.75 15.19 -18.92
N ASN A 184 30.37 15.27 -20.20
CA ASN A 184 30.70 16.38 -21.10
C ASN A 184 29.48 17.20 -21.54
N CYS A 185 28.32 17.02 -20.92
CA CYS A 185 27.14 17.80 -21.27
C CYS A 185 27.25 19.24 -20.77
N LYS A 186 26.98 20.21 -21.65
CA LYS A 186 27.06 21.65 -21.33
C LYS A 186 25.69 22.28 -21.00
N PHE A 187 24.62 21.50 -21.13
CA PHE A 187 23.24 21.96 -20.90
C PHE A 187 22.80 21.62 -19.48
N SER A 188 21.90 22.42 -18.91
CA SER A 188 21.24 22.08 -17.64
C SER A 188 20.27 20.92 -17.83
N ASP A 189 19.91 20.24 -16.73
CA ASP A 189 19.00 19.08 -16.72
C ASP A 189 17.68 19.36 -17.46
N GLU A 190 17.16 20.58 -17.38
CA GLU A 190 15.90 21.00 -18.01
C GLU A 190 16.03 21.45 -19.48
N ASN A 191 17.23 21.84 -19.92
CA ASN A 191 17.46 22.40 -21.27
C ASN A 191 18.13 21.40 -22.23
N CYS A 192 18.43 20.20 -21.77
CA CYS A 192 18.99 19.16 -22.61
C CYS A 192 17.88 18.48 -23.42
N HIS A 193 18.19 18.14 -24.68
CA HIS A 193 17.26 17.40 -25.55
C HIS A 193 17.10 15.92 -25.15
N TYR A 194 17.97 15.44 -24.27
CA TYR A 194 18.00 14.07 -23.76
C TYR A 194 18.01 14.10 -22.22
N CYS A 195 17.48 13.06 -21.59
CA CYS A 195 17.33 12.96 -20.15
C CYS A 195 18.70 12.97 -19.44
N HIS A 196 18.85 13.79 -18.40
CA HIS A 196 19.96 13.69 -17.44
C HIS A 196 19.64 12.75 -16.26
N GLY A 197 18.49 12.07 -16.30
CA GLY A 197 17.99 11.20 -15.25
C GLY A 197 16.98 11.91 -14.38
N GLU A 198 15.97 11.17 -13.92
CA GLU A 198 14.92 11.69 -13.05
C GLU A 198 15.39 11.59 -11.60
N ILE A 199 15.15 12.63 -10.80
CA ILE A 199 15.47 12.61 -9.37
C ILE A 199 14.23 12.14 -8.61
N VAL A 200 14.31 10.96 -8.02
CA VAL A 200 13.20 10.33 -7.29
C VAL A 200 13.60 10.03 -5.84
N PRO A 201 12.69 10.17 -4.86
CA PRO A 201 12.94 9.73 -3.50
C PRO A 201 13.19 8.22 -3.44
N PHE A 202 14.15 7.75 -2.64
CA PHE A 202 14.46 6.33 -2.49
C PHE A 202 13.22 5.53 -2.06
N SER A 203 12.36 6.10 -1.22
CA SER A 203 11.12 5.46 -0.74
C SER A 203 10.07 5.24 -1.83
N SER A 204 10.18 5.93 -2.97
CA SER A 204 9.27 5.75 -4.10
C SER A 204 9.71 4.63 -5.06
N LEU A 205 10.93 4.10 -4.86
CA LEU A 205 11.46 3.03 -5.68
C LEU A 205 10.81 1.70 -5.31
N GLN A 206 10.58 0.88 -6.32
CA GLN A 206 10.14 -0.50 -6.17
C GLN A 206 11.24 -1.47 -6.62
N GLU A 207 11.13 -2.71 -6.18
CA GLU A 207 12.00 -3.79 -6.62
C GLU A 207 11.93 -3.98 -8.15
N TYR A 208 13.08 -4.34 -8.75
CA TYR A 208 13.17 -4.58 -10.18
C TYR A 208 12.39 -5.84 -10.55
N LYS A 209 11.31 -5.67 -11.33
CA LYS A 209 10.54 -6.78 -11.87
C LYS A 209 11.18 -7.25 -13.18
N GLU A 210 11.74 -8.45 -13.16
CA GLU A 210 12.23 -9.10 -14.37
C GLU A 210 11.09 -9.49 -15.31
N PRO A 211 11.24 -9.25 -16.62
CA PRO A 211 10.26 -9.68 -17.60
C PRO A 211 10.15 -11.20 -17.66
N ASN A 212 8.95 -11.74 -17.43
CA ASN A 212 8.68 -13.17 -17.54
C ASN A 212 8.45 -13.57 -19.00
N PHE A 213 9.45 -14.16 -19.64
CA PHE A 213 9.35 -14.63 -21.03
C PHE A 213 8.51 -15.89 -21.22
N HIS A 214 8.18 -16.61 -20.13
CA HIS A 214 7.40 -17.85 -20.17
C HIS A 214 5.96 -17.67 -20.70
N ASN A 215 5.40 -16.47 -20.55
CA ASN A 215 4.02 -16.15 -20.96
C ASN A 215 3.91 -15.58 -22.38
N VAL A 216 5.04 -15.45 -23.10
CA VAL A 216 5.04 -14.87 -24.44
C VAL A 216 4.51 -15.89 -25.44
N LYS A 217 3.30 -15.64 -25.96
CA LYS A 217 2.66 -16.46 -26.99
C LYS A 217 2.45 -15.63 -28.26
N VAL A 218 2.17 -16.30 -29.36
CA VAL A 218 1.70 -15.62 -30.57
C VAL A 218 0.43 -14.83 -30.23
N GLY A 219 0.43 -13.53 -30.49
CA GLY A 219 -0.63 -12.59 -30.12
C GLY A 219 -0.39 -11.80 -28.83
N SER A 220 0.64 -12.12 -28.03
CA SER A 220 0.97 -11.35 -26.83
C SER A 220 1.47 -9.94 -27.17
N LYS A 221 1.11 -8.96 -26.32
CA LYS A 221 1.58 -7.57 -26.42
C LYS A 221 2.97 -7.46 -25.79
N VAL A 222 3.91 -6.94 -26.55
CA VAL A 222 5.32 -6.79 -26.14
C VAL A 222 5.81 -5.40 -26.54
N LEU A 223 6.67 -4.81 -25.73
CA LEU A 223 7.45 -3.65 -26.11
C LEU A 223 8.65 -4.11 -26.93
N THR A 224 8.92 -3.44 -28.04
CA THR A 224 10.08 -3.72 -28.89
C THR A 224 10.90 -2.47 -29.12
N LYS A 225 12.22 -2.63 -29.04
CA LYS A 225 13.17 -1.54 -29.23
C LYS A 225 13.32 -1.22 -30.72
N GLN A 226 13.09 0.04 -31.09
CA GLN A 226 13.36 0.52 -32.45
C GLN A 226 14.79 1.04 -32.60
N LYS A 227 15.21 1.27 -33.86
CA LYS A 227 16.51 1.89 -34.21
C LYS A 227 16.78 3.22 -33.50
N ASN A 228 15.72 3.91 -33.06
CA ASN A 228 15.82 5.18 -32.34
C ASN A 228 16.03 5.01 -30.83
N ASN A 229 16.29 3.80 -30.34
CA ASN A 229 16.38 3.42 -28.92
C ASN A 229 15.09 3.68 -28.11
N ILE A 230 13.95 3.79 -28.79
CA ILE A 230 12.63 3.96 -28.16
C ILE A 230 11.89 2.64 -28.21
N TRP A 231 11.24 2.29 -27.10
CA TRP A 231 10.42 1.10 -26.97
C TRP A 231 8.98 1.39 -27.38
N HIS A 232 8.47 0.63 -28.35
CA HIS A 232 7.12 0.77 -28.86
C HIS A 232 6.29 -0.49 -28.63
N ARG A 233 4.98 -0.31 -28.43
CA ARG A 233 4.02 -1.41 -28.30
C ARG A 233 3.91 -2.18 -29.61
N SER A 234 3.98 -3.50 -29.52
CA SER A 234 3.96 -4.41 -30.65
C SER A 234 3.32 -5.75 -30.26
N ILE A 235 2.95 -6.54 -31.25
CA ILE A 235 2.28 -7.83 -31.08
C ILE A 235 3.16 -8.91 -31.70
N VAL A 236 3.41 -10.00 -30.97
CA VAL A 236 4.18 -11.14 -31.49
C VAL A 236 3.34 -11.90 -32.51
N LEU A 237 3.85 -12.05 -33.75
CA LEU A 237 3.20 -12.80 -34.82
C LEU A 237 3.75 -14.22 -34.97
N LYS A 238 5.06 -14.41 -34.79
CA LYS A 238 5.70 -15.72 -34.88
C LYS A 238 6.77 -15.87 -33.80
N LEU A 239 6.71 -17.00 -33.09
CA LEU A 239 7.76 -17.42 -32.16
C LEU A 239 8.90 -18.09 -32.96
N PRO A 240 10.15 -17.98 -32.50
CA PRO A 240 11.26 -18.68 -33.09
C PRO A 240 11.07 -20.20 -32.99
N GLU A 241 11.43 -20.94 -34.06
CA GLU A 241 11.33 -22.41 -34.10
C GLU A 241 12.59 -23.08 -33.51
N LYS A 242 13.68 -22.31 -33.33
CA LYS A 242 14.93 -22.69 -32.66
C LYS A 242 15.40 -21.58 -31.73
N ASP A 243 16.20 -21.92 -30.71
CA ASP A 243 16.66 -20.99 -29.67
C ASP A 243 17.50 -19.79 -30.18
N GLU A 244 17.90 -19.78 -31.46
CA GLU A 244 18.67 -18.70 -32.10
C GLU A 244 17.86 -17.87 -33.14
N ASP A 245 16.59 -18.19 -33.39
CA ASP A 245 15.79 -17.49 -34.39
C ASP A 245 15.19 -16.16 -33.85
N GLU A 246 14.98 -15.20 -34.75
CA GLU A 246 14.43 -13.88 -34.41
C GLU A 246 12.90 -13.90 -34.28
N TYR A 247 12.34 -13.10 -33.34
CA TYR A 247 10.91 -12.93 -33.17
C TYR A 247 10.34 -12.03 -34.26
N ARG A 248 9.26 -12.45 -34.93
CA ARG A 248 8.51 -11.57 -35.84
C ARG A 248 7.45 -10.83 -35.06
N VAL A 249 7.61 -9.51 -34.93
CA VAL A 249 6.68 -8.64 -34.22
C VAL A 249 6.07 -7.61 -35.17
N LYS A 250 4.81 -7.24 -34.92
CA LYS A 250 4.10 -6.18 -35.63
C LYS A 250 3.92 -4.99 -34.71
N PHE A 251 4.41 -3.82 -35.10
CA PHE A 251 4.19 -2.59 -34.34
C PHE A 251 2.71 -2.18 -34.37
N GLU A 252 2.17 -1.82 -33.21
CA GLU A 252 0.78 -1.37 -33.08
C GLU A 252 0.57 -0.02 -33.79
N SER A 253 1.50 0.91 -33.62
CA SER A 253 1.37 2.28 -34.14
C SER A 253 1.66 2.41 -35.63
N SER A 254 2.55 1.60 -36.19
CA SER A 254 2.99 1.72 -37.59
C SER A 254 2.57 0.57 -38.48
N GLY A 255 2.08 -0.54 -37.89
CA GLY A 255 1.71 -1.75 -38.62
C GLY A 255 2.86 -2.48 -39.31
N LYS A 256 4.10 -1.98 -39.19
CA LYS A 256 5.30 -2.59 -39.79
C LYS A 256 5.67 -3.88 -39.05
N ILE A 257 6.11 -4.87 -39.80
CA ILE A 257 6.59 -6.16 -39.29
C ILE A 257 8.11 -6.11 -39.29
N VAL A 258 8.73 -6.43 -38.16
CA VAL A 258 10.19 -6.45 -37.98
C VAL A 258 10.60 -7.73 -37.26
N GLU A 259 11.76 -8.26 -37.65
CA GLU A 259 12.42 -9.38 -37.00
C GLU A 259 13.37 -8.83 -35.93
N ILE A 260 13.22 -9.29 -34.68
CA ILE A 260 13.88 -8.73 -33.51
C ILE A 260 14.38 -9.85 -32.59
N ALA A 261 15.59 -9.71 -32.06
CA ALA A 261 16.18 -10.65 -31.12
C ALA A 261 15.55 -10.53 -29.72
N LEU A 262 15.71 -11.58 -28.88
CA LEU A 262 15.13 -11.62 -27.53
C LEU A 262 15.57 -10.43 -26.65
N GLN A 263 16.77 -9.90 -26.84
CA GLN A 263 17.32 -8.80 -26.02
C GLN A 263 16.59 -7.46 -26.24
N ASP A 264 15.91 -7.31 -27.39
CA ASP A 264 15.19 -6.10 -27.78
C ASP A 264 13.66 -6.27 -27.65
N LEU A 265 13.23 -7.32 -26.93
CA LEU A 265 11.83 -7.67 -26.68
C LEU A 265 11.55 -7.64 -25.17
N PHE A 266 10.53 -6.89 -24.78
CA PHE A 266 10.10 -6.78 -23.39
C PHE A 266 8.60 -7.13 -23.28
N PRO A 267 8.24 -8.29 -22.69
CA PRO A 267 6.87 -8.69 -22.46
C PRO A 267 6.13 -7.69 -21.56
N LEU A 268 4.93 -7.29 -21.98
CA LEU A 268 4.01 -6.59 -21.09
C LEU A 268 3.15 -7.64 -20.40
N ASP A 269 3.37 -7.84 -19.10
CA ASP A 269 2.43 -8.60 -18.28
C ASP A 269 1.09 -7.87 -18.31
N ASP A 270 0.09 -8.42 -19.01
CA ASP A 270 -1.29 -7.91 -19.03
C ASP A 270 -1.95 -7.91 -17.62
N THR A 271 -1.26 -8.38 -16.58
CA THR A 271 -1.71 -8.40 -15.18
C THR A 271 -1.43 -7.12 -14.39
N ASN A 272 -0.54 -6.23 -14.85
CA ASN A 272 -0.18 -5.00 -14.12
C ASN A 272 -0.73 -3.72 -14.77
N ILE A 273 -1.87 -3.79 -15.45
CA ILE A 273 -2.76 -2.62 -15.53
C ILE A 273 -3.57 -2.59 -14.22
N GLU A 274 -2.85 -2.51 -13.10
CA GLU A 274 -3.37 -1.81 -11.94
C GLU A 274 -3.32 -0.34 -12.35
N MET A 275 -4.43 0.14 -12.90
CA MET A 275 -4.75 1.55 -12.79
C MET A 275 -4.79 1.82 -11.29
N SER A 276 -3.68 2.29 -10.74
CA SER A 276 -3.65 2.98 -9.46
C SER A 276 -4.63 4.13 -9.59
N ASP A 277 -5.84 3.91 -9.08
CA ASP A 277 -6.81 4.94 -8.77
C ASP A 277 -6.24 5.76 -7.60
N ALA A 278 -5.24 6.56 -7.92
CA ALA A 278 -4.80 7.68 -7.12
C ALA A 278 -5.73 8.84 -7.46
N SER A 279 -6.92 8.84 -6.87
CA SER A 279 -7.57 10.08 -6.48
C SER A 279 -7.36 10.28 -4.99
N ASP A 280 -6.21 10.87 -4.68
CA ASP A 280 -6.05 11.76 -3.55
C ASP A 280 -6.97 12.96 -3.80
N ASP A 281 -8.06 13.06 -3.05
CA ASP A 281 -8.77 14.32 -2.88
C ASP A 281 -8.60 14.71 -1.42
N SER A 282 -7.81 15.76 -1.27
CA SER A 282 -7.44 16.44 -0.05
C SER A 282 -8.65 16.80 0.82
N GLU A 283 -8.62 16.41 2.09
CA GLU A 283 -9.43 17.05 3.13
C GLU A 283 -8.48 17.55 4.23
N ASP A 284 -8.07 18.82 4.11
CA ASP A 284 -7.58 19.63 5.22
C ASP A 284 -8.69 20.60 5.67
N ASP A 285 -9.06 20.39 6.94
CA ASP A 285 -9.46 21.31 8.01
C ASP A 285 -10.72 22.20 7.97
N ASP A 286 -11.47 22.00 9.08
CA ASP A 286 -12.07 22.96 10.00
C ASP A 286 -13.38 23.70 9.63
N ASP A 287 -14.45 23.22 10.28
CA ASP A 287 -15.02 23.79 11.51
C ASP A 287 -16.52 24.18 11.52
N ASN A 288 -17.14 23.71 12.60
CA ASN A 288 -18.25 24.25 13.38
C ASN A 288 -19.72 24.22 12.88
N ASP A 289 -20.53 23.69 13.81
CA ASP A 289 -21.97 23.70 13.95
C ASP A 289 -22.63 25.09 13.76
N ASN A 290 -23.74 25.15 13.01
CA ASN A 290 -25.06 25.49 13.56
C ASN A 290 -26.17 25.47 12.48
N ASP A 291 -27.38 25.19 12.97
CA ASP A 291 -28.67 25.34 12.29
C ASP A 291 -28.82 26.66 11.52
N ASP A 292 -29.42 26.65 10.31
CA ASP A 292 -30.69 27.32 10.00
C ASP A 292 -31.05 27.18 8.50
N ALA A 293 -32.35 27.24 8.23
CA ALA A 293 -32.99 27.08 6.94
C ALA A 293 -32.76 28.25 5.95
N ASN A 294 -32.98 27.90 4.68
CA ASN A 294 -33.34 28.73 3.52
C ASN A 294 -32.25 29.30 2.58
N THR A 295 -32.39 28.82 1.32
CA THR A 295 -32.20 29.55 0.05
C THR A 295 -30.80 29.63 -0.54
N SER A 296 -30.56 28.78 -1.55
CA SER A 296 -30.43 29.25 -2.95
C SER A 296 -30.63 28.07 -3.92
N ASN A 297 -31.55 28.25 -4.88
CA ASN A 297 -32.19 27.20 -5.68
C ASN A 297 -31.49 26.91 -7.03
N ASP A 298 -30.27 27.38 -7.28
CA ASP A 298 -29.71 27.36 -8.64
C ASP A 298 -28.88 26.12 -9.01
N ALA A 299 -28.32 25.38 -8.05
CA ALA A 299 -27.48 24.22 -8.36
C ALA A 299 -28.28 22.94 -8.71
N LYS A 300 -29.54 22.83 -8.26
CA LYS A 300 -30.39 21.66 -8.53
C LYS A 300 -30.94 21.64 -9.97
N SER A 301 -31.08 22.80 -10.61
CA SER A 301 -31.64 22.91 -11.96
C SER A 301 -30.69 22.34 -13.02
N ASN A 302 -29.39 22.60 -12.93
CA ASN A 302 -28.41 22.13 -13.92
C ASN A 302 -28.16 20.61 -13.89
N SER A 303 -28.20 19.97 -12.71
CA SER A 303 -28.05 18.50 -12.63
C SER A 303 -29.29 17.77 -13.15
N TYR A 304 -30.50 18.29 -12.85
CA TYR A 304 -31.75 17.72 -13.34
C TYR A 304 -31.90 17.89 -14.86
N ILE A 305 -31.47 19.03 -15.43
CA ILE A 305 -31.48 19.26 -16.88
C ILE A 305 -30.50 18.32 -17.59
N ASN A 306 -29.27 18.15 -17.11
CA ASN A 306 -28.32 17.19 -17.70
C ASN A 306 -28.81 15.73 -17.58
N HIS A 307 -29.50 15.39 -16.49
CA HIS A 307 -30.11 14.08 -16.28
C HIS A 307 -31.32 13.81 -17.19
N LEU A 308 -32.17 14.82 -17.45
CA LEU A 308 -33.27 14.72 -18.41
C LEU A 308 -32.76 14.60 -19.86
N VAL A 309 -31.69 15.33 -20.20
CA VAL A 309 -31.07 15.28 -21.53
C VAL A 309 -30.46 13.90 -21.81
N HIS A 310 -29.77 13.29 -20.84
CA HIS A 310 -29.21 11.95 -21.01
C HIS A 310 -30.30 10.85 -21.07
N LYS A 311 -31.40 11.01 -20.33
CA LYS A 311 -32.56 10.11 -20.39
C LYS A 311 -33.34 10.28 -21.70
N SER A 312 -33.48 11.48 -22.25
CA SER A 312 -34.22 11.68 -23.52
C SER A 312 -33.44 11.26 -24.76
N LEU A 313 -32.10 11.26 -24.71
CA LEU A 313 -31.26 10.92 -25.87
C LEU A 313 -31.02 9.41 -26.06
N LEU A 314 -31.13 8.60 -25.00
CA LEU A 314 -30.82 7.16 -25.07
C LEU A 314 -31.98 6.23 -24.70
N THR A 315 -33.08 6.73 -24.11
CA THR A 315 -34.30 5.93 -23.97
C THR A 315 -35.13 6.12 -25.24
N LEU A 316 -35.07 5.16 -26.17
CA LEU A 316 -36.06 5.08 -27.24
C LEU A 316 -37.44 5.03 -26.58
N GLN A 317 -38.30 6.00 -26.88
CA GLN A 317 -39.68 5.99 -26.39
C GLN A 317 -40.37 4.75 -26.98
N SER A 318 -40.51 3.69 -26.18
CA SER A 318 -40.99 2.37 -26.59
C SER A 318 -42.48 2.31 -26.95
N ASN A 319 -43.18 3.45 -26.91
CA ASN A 319 -44.59 3.56 -27.28
C ASN A 319 -44.81 4.13 -28.69
N GLU A 320 -43.74 4.38 -29.45
CA GLU A 320 -43.87 4.84 -30.83
C GLU A 320 -44.00 3.67 -31.81
N PRO A 321 -45.00 3.67 -32.72
CA PRO A 321 -45.15 2.61 -33.70
C PRO A 321 -43.92 2.54 -34.63
N LEU A 322 -43.44 1.32 -34.88
CA LEU A 322 -42.32 1.04 -35.77
C LEU A 322 -42.57 1.70 -37.14
N GLY A 323 -41.73 2.66 -37.53
CA GLY A 323 -41.91 3.45 -38.76
C GLY A 323 -42.04 4.96 -38.55
N ASN A 324 -42.07 5.46 -37.31
CA ASN A 324 -42.11 6.91 -37.04
C ASN A 324 -40.94 7.71 -37.63
N TRP A 325 -39.76 7.11 -37.76
CA TRP A 325 -38.59 7.68 -38.43
C TRP A 325 -38.80 8.02 -39.92
N GLU A 326 -39.86 7.51 -40.56
CA GLU A 326 -40.17 7.75 -41.97
C GLU A 326 -41.23 8.81 -42.19
N LYS A 327 -41.75 9.44 -41.12
CA LYS A 327 -42.71 10.56 -41.26
C LYS A 327 -42.18 11.69 -42.15
N HIS A 328 -40.85 11.87 -42.19
CA HIS A 328 -40.18 12.90 -42.98
C HIS A 328 -39.38 12.35 -44.17
N THR A 329 -39.49 11.04 -44.48
CA THR A 329 -38.81 10.42 -45.63
C THR A 329 -39.83 9.74 -46.55
N ARG A 330 -39.48 9.51 -47.82
CA ARG A 330 -40.41 8.91 -48.82
C ARG A 330 -40.62 7.40 -48.64
N GLY A 331 -40.55 6.89 -47.41
CA GLY A 331 -40.74 5.46 -47.10
C GLY A 331 -39.68 4.54 -47.71
N ILE A 332 -38.42 4.99 -47.79
CA ILE A 332 -37.35 4.24 -48.45
C ILE A 332 -36.91 3.04 -47.60
N GLY A 333 -36.85 3.19 -46.27
CA GLY A 333 -36.51 2.14 -45.33
C GLY A 333 -37.58 1.06 -45.24
N SER A 334 -38.86 1.40 -45.12
CA SER A 334 -39.96 0.44 -45.15
C SER A 334 -40.02 -0.33 -46.47
N LYS A 335 -39.81 0.35 -47.60
CA LYS A 335 -39.75 -0.29 -48.92
C LYS A 335 -38.54 -1.23 -49.05
N LEU A 336 -37.41 -0.88 -48.45
CA LEU A 336 -36.24 -1.76 -48.39
C LEU A 336 -36.51 -2.98 -47.49
N MET A 337 -37.09 -2.77 -46.31
CA MET A 337 -37.46 -3.86 -45.40
C MET A 337 -38.44 -4.83 -46.06
N GLN A 338 -39.47 -4.32 -46.76
CA GLN A 338 -40.39 -5.15 -47.55
C GLN A 338 -39.67 -5.94 -48.64
N LYS A 339 -38.71 -5.34 -49.36
CA LYS A 339 -37.88 -6.05 -50.34
C LYS A 339 -37.04 -7.17 -49.71
N MET A 340 -36.65 -7.00 -48.45
CA MET A 340 -35.89 -7.99 -47.69
C MET A 340 -36.79 -9.01 -46.96
N GLY A 341 -38.12 -8.97 -47.18
CA GLY A 341 -39.07 -9.95 -46.66
C GLY A 341 -39.71 -9.58 -45.33
N TYR A 342 -39.62 -8.33 -44.88
CA TYR A 342 -40.37 -7.83 -43.72
C TYR A 342 -41.86 -7.63 -44.07
N VAL A 343 -42.76 -8.24 -43.31
CA VAL A 343 -44.20 -7.96 -43.39
C VAL A 343 -44.57 -7.06 -42.21
N ASN A 344 -45.26 -5.96 -42.48
CA ASN A 344 -45.68 -5.02 -41.45
C ASN A 344 -46.48 -5.74 -40.36
N GLY A 345 -45.98 -5.71 -39.12
CA GLY A 345 -46.59 -6.38 -37.97
C GLY A 345 -46.07 -7.79 -37.68
N THR A 346 -45.13 -8.32 -38.46
CA THR A 346 -44.46 -9.59 -38.19
C THR A 346 -42.94 -9.40 -38.02
N GLY A 347 -42.26 -10.45 -37.54
CA GLY A 347 -40.81 -10.47 -37.39
C GLY A 347 -40.06 -10.45 -38.72
N LEU A 348 -38.81 -9.97 -38.72
CA LEU A 348 -37.92 -10.08 -39.87
C LEU A 348 -37.47 -11.54 -40.09
N GLY A 349 -37.60 -12.08 -41.31
CA GLY A 349 -37.10 -13.40 -41.68
C GLY A 349 -38.06 -14.21 -42.55
N LYS A 350 -37.58 -15.29 -43.18
CA LYS A 350 -38.35 -16.13 -44.12
C LYS A 350 -39.64 -16.72 -43.50
N LEU A 351 -39.62 -16.98 -42.19
CA LEU A 351 -40.75 -17.51 -41.42
C LEU A 351 -41.41 -16.46 -40.51
N SER A 352 -41.01 -15.19 -40.61
CA SER A 352 -41.39 -14.14 -39.65
C SER A 352 -40.93 -14.36 -38.19
N ASP A 353 -39.89 -15.17 -37.96
CA ASP A 353 -39.36 -15.50 -36.62
C ASP A 353 -38.59 -14.35 -35.94
N GLY A 354 -38.32 -13.26 -36.65
CA GLY A 354 -37.59 -12.13 -36.09
C GLY A 354 -38.34 -11.44 -34.94
N ARG A 355 -37.59 -10.79 -34.06
CA ARG A 355 -38.20 -10.01 -32.96
C ARG A 355 -39.00 -8.84 -33.53
N ILE A 356 -40.28 -8.74 -33.15
CA ILE A 356 -41.20 -7.67 -33.60
C ILE A 356 -40.84 -6.34 -32.93
N GLU A 357 -40.46 -6.41 -31.65
CA GLU A 357 -40.06 -5.25 -30.86
C GLU A 357 -38.55 -5.00 -30.97
N PRO A 358 -38.13 -3.74 -31.21
CA PRO A 358 -36.73 -3.37 -31.14
C PRO A 358 -36.08 -3.77 -29.80
N VAL A 359 -34.81 -4.17 -29.83
CA VAL A 359 -34.05 -4.47 -28.61
C VAL A 359 -33.71 -3.14 -27.92
N GLU A 360 -34.26 -2.92 -26.73
CA GLU A 360 -33.91 -1.75 -25.92
C GLU A 360 -32.46 -1.84 -25.43
N ALA A 361 -31.65 -0.81 -25.69
CA ALA A 361 -30.30 -0.70 -25.17
C ALA A 361 -30.35 -0.10 -23.75
N GLN A 362 -30.07 -0.91 -22.73
CA GLN A 362 -29.94 -0.43 -21.36
C GLN A 362 -28.51 0.07 -21.12
N VAL A 363 -28.36 1.37 -20.87
CA VAL A 363 -27.07 1.96 -20.50
C VAL A 363 -26.77 1.63 -19.04
N LEU A 364 -25.70 0.89 -18.82
CA LEU A 364 -25.18 0.59 -17.48
C LEU A 364 -24.21 1.70 -17.03
N PRO A 365 -24.03 1.90 -15.71
CA PRO A 365 -23.00 2.80 -15.19
C PRO A 365 -21.62 2.48 -15.79
N ALA A 366 -20.95 3.49 -16.36
CA ALA A 366 -19.62 3.33 -16.93
C ALA A 366 -18.58 2.98 -15.85
N GLY A 367 -17.57 2.18 -16.22
CA GLY A 367 -16.47 1.78 -15.32
C GLY A 367 -16.84 0.74 -14.26
N LYS A 368 -18.03 0.13 -14.33
CA LYS A 368 -18.48 -0.88 -13.36
C LYS A 368 -18.67 -2.25 -14.02
N SER A 369 -18.40 -3.33 -13.26
CA SER A 369 -18.59 -4.70 -13.73
C SER A 369 -20.07 -5.05 -13.90
N LEU A 370 -20.37 -6.04 -14.75
CA LEU A 370 -21.73 -6.52 -14.96
C LEU A 370 -22.33 -7.10 -13.67
N ASP A 371 -21.52 -7.79 -12.86
CA ASP A 371 -21.92 -8.34 -11.57
C ASP A 371 -22.35 -7.25 -10.59
N HIS A 372 -21.60 -6.15 -10.52
CA HIS A 372 -21.96 -5.00 -9.70
C HIS A 372 -23.25 -4.33 -10.18
N CYS A 373 -23.47 -4.28 -11.50
CA CYS A 373 -24.72 -3.76 -12.06
C CYS A 373 -25.93 -4.67 -11.74
N MET A 374 -25.72 -5.99 -11.69
CA MET A 374 -26.75 -6.94 -11.26
C MET A 374 -27.06 -6.81 -9.76
N GLU A 375 -26.05 -6.59 -8.93
CA GLU A 375 -26.24 -6.36 -7.50
C GLU A 375 -27.01 -5.06 -7.22
N LEU A 376 -26.66 -3.98 -7.92
CA LEU A 376 -27.43 -2.72 -7.87
C LEU A 376 -28.90 -2.92 -8.29
N ARG A 377 -29.16 -3.77 -9.29
CA ARG A 377 -30.53 -4.11 -9.71
C ARG A 377 -31.30 -4.89 -8.65
N LYS A 378 -30.64 -5.89 -8.03
CA LYS A 378 -31.22 -6.65 -6.92
C LYS A 378 -31.54 -5.74 -5.74
N PHE A 379 -30.67 -4.78 -5.45
CA PHE A 379 -30.87 -3.80 -4.38
C PHE A 379 -31.97 -2.76 -4.71
N ALA A 380 -32.05 -2.32 -5.97
CA ALA A 380 -33.04 -1.34 -6.42
C ALA A 380 -34.46 -1.91 -6.55
N GLY A 381 -34.62 -3.23 -6.70
CA GLY A 381 -35.94 -3.87 -6.83
C GLY A 381 -36.69 -3.40 -8.07
N ASP A 382 -36.17 -3.71 -9.26
CA ASP A 382 -36.72 -3.31 -10.58
C ASP A 382 -36.93 -1.80 -10.82
N ASP A 383 -36.52 -0.94 -9.87
CA ASP A 383 -36.54 0.51 -10.05
C ASP A 383 -35.57 0.97 -11.15
N LYS A 384 -36.03 1.92 -11.97
CA LYS A 384 -35.31 2.42 -13.16
C LYS A 384 -34.05 3.23 -12.84
N ASP A 385 -33.91 3.74 -11.61
CA ASP A 385 -32.85 4.68 -11.25
C ASP A 385 -31.71 3.99 -10.47
N LEU A 386 -30.89 3.20 -11.19
CA LEU A 386 -29.72 2.48 -10.67
C LEU A 386 -28.71 3.37 -9.93
N PHE A 387 -28.64 4.66 -10.29
CA PHE A 387 -27.76 5.65 -9.65
C PHE A 387 -28.20 6.03 -8.22
N SER A 388 -29.50 6.02 -7.94
CA SER A 388 -30.04 6.30 -6.60
C SER A 388 -29.77 5.11 -5.66
N ALA A 389 -29.87 3.90 -6.19
CA ALA A 389 -29.53 2.66 -5.50
C ALA A 389 -28.04 2.61 -5.11
N ASP A 390 -27.14 2.97 -6.02
CA ASP A 390 -25.69 3.02 -5.75
C ASP A 390 -25.35 3.99 -4.61
N ARG A 391 -25.94 5.18 -4.61
CA ARG A 391 -25.75 6.16 -3.53
C ARG A 391 -26.24 5.63 -2.17
N LYS A 392 -27.39 4.94 -2.16
CA LYS A 392 -27.94 4.33 -0.92
C LYS A 392 -27.04 3.21 -0.39
N MET A 393 -26.54 2.33 -1.27
CA MET A 393 -25.61 1.26 -0.92
C MET A 393 -24.33 1.79 -0.28
N ARG A 394 -23.70 2.80 -0.91
CA ARG A 394 -22.49 3.46 -0.36
C ARG A 394 -22.74 4.05 1.02
N LYS A 395 -23.87 4.76 1.19
CA LYS A 395 -24.23 5.34 2.49
C LYS A 395 -24.45 4.27 3.57
N GLN A 396 -24.97 3.10 3.20
CA GLN A 396 -25.15 1.98 4.13
C GLN A 396 -23.81 1.34 4.51
N GLN A 397 -22.89 1.18 3.56
CA GLN A 397 -21.54 0.66 3.81
C GLN A 397 -20.75 1.58 4.75
N GLN A 398 -20.73 2.88 4.48
CA GLN A 398 -20.09 3.87 5.35
C GLN A 398 -20.66 3.85 6.78
N LYS A 399 -21.99 3.69 6.91
CA LYS A 399 -22.64 3.61 8.23
C LYS A 399 -22.26 2.35 9.00
N LEU A 400 -22.09 1.22 8.31
CA LEU A 400 -21.64 -0.04 8.93
C LEU A 400 -20.18 0.05 9.38
N GLU A 401 -19.33 0.65 8.56
CA GLU A 401 -17.92 0.85 8.87
C GLU A 401 -17.73 1.76 10.08
N GLN A 402 -18.43 2.90 10.14
CA GLN A 402 -18.43 3.78 11.32
C GLN A 402 -18.93 3.06 12.58
N GLN A 403 -19.86 2.12 12.46
CA GLN A 403 -20.32 1.33 13.60
C GLN A 403 -19.24 0.36 14.09
N ARG A 404 -18.55 -0.35 13.18
CA ARG A 404 -17.43 -1.24 13.52
C ARG A 404 -16.28 -0.47 14.16
N GLU A 405 -15.92 0.67 13.61
CA GLU A 405 -14.85 1.50 14.15
C GLU A 405 -15.18 1.99 15.57
N ARG A 406 -16.43 2.45 15.80
CA ARG A 406 -16.90 2.83 17.14
C ARG A 406 -16.92 1.65 18.11
N GLN A 407 -17.19 0.44 17.65
CA GLN A 407 -17.13 -0.77 18.47
C GLN A 407 -15.68 -1.08 18.87
N TYR A 408 -14.77 -1.09 17.90
CA TYR A 408 -13.34 -1.29 18.13
C TYR A 408 -12.76 -0.25 19.10
N GLN A 409 -13.08 1.03 18.91
CA GLN A 409 -12.65 2.09 19.83
C GLN A 409 -13.19 1.89 21.26
N ARG A 410 -14.44 1.40 21.41
CA ARG A 410 -15.01 1.09 22.73
C ARG A 410 -14.34 -0.11 23.39
N GLU A 411 -13.97 -1.12 22.61
CA GLU A 411 -13.26 -2.30 23.11
C GLU A 411 -11.86 -1.93 23.57
N LYS A 412 -11.10 -1.19 22.76
CA LYS A 412 -9.80 -0.65 23.15
C LYS A 412 -9.87 0.19 24.43
N GLN A 413 -10.88 1.07 24.54
CA GLN A 413 -11.08 1.84 25.78
C GLN A 413 -11.48 0.98 26.99
N LYS A 414 -12.17 -0.15 26.79
CA LYS A 414 -12.47 -1.10 27.87
C LYS A 414 -11.22 -1.87 28.28
N GLU A 415 -10.39 -2.27 27.33
CA GLU A 415 -9.09 -2.88 27.59
C GLU A 415 -8.19 -1.94 28.37
N ASP A 416 -8.10 -0.65 27.98
CA ASP A 416 -7.34 0.36 28.73
C ASP A 416 -7.90 0.59 30.15
N ARG A 417 -9.20 0.35 30.37
CA ARG A 417 -9.88 0.48 31.67
C ARG A 417 -9.95 -0.83 32.46
N ASN A 418 -9.40 -1.95 31.96
CA ASN A 418 -9.40 -3.21 32.68
C ASN A 418 -8.53 -3.13 33.94
N VAL A 419 -9.01 -3.74 35.02
CA VAL A 419 -8.36 -3.74 36.35
C VAL A 419 -6.90 -4.23 36.26
N PHE A 420 -6.61 -5.18 35.36
CA PHE A 420 -5.26 -5.70 35.13
C PHE A 420 -4.36 -4.71 34.39
N ASN A 421 -4.86 -3.97 33.38
CA ASN A 421 -4.09 -2.89 32.75
C ASN A 421 -3.88 -1.70 33.68
N PHE A 422 -4.86 -1.40 34.53
CA PHE A 422 -4.70 -0.43 35.61
C PHE A 422 -3.65 -0.88 36.64
N ILE A 423 -3.66 -2.15 37.05
CA ILE A 423 -2.65 -2.75 37.95
C ILE A 423 -1.27 -2.73 37.29
N ASN A 424 -1.15 -3.11 36.03
CA ASN A 424 0.11 -3.06 35.29
C ASN A 424 0.65 -1.63 35.17
N LYS A 425 -0.24 -0.64 34.97
CA LYS A 425 0.12 0.78 34.92
C LYS A 425 0.41 1.41 36.28
N THR A 426 -0.11 0.86 37.38
CA THR A 426 0.07 1.41 38.75
C THR A 426 1.12 0.67 39.57
N LEU A 427 1.43 -0.57 39.24
CA LEU A 427 2.37 -1.43 39.97
C LEU A 427 3.50 -2.00 39.10
N GLY A 428 3.34 -2.07 37.78
CA GLY A 428 4.27 -2.76 36.86
C GLY A 428 5.38 -1.90 36.28
N ASP A 429 5.12 -0.63 35.99
CA ASP A 429 6.16 0.28 35.50
C ASP A 429 6.06 1.63 36.21
N LYS A 430 7.03 1.90 37.09
CA LYS A 430 7.54 3.27 37.14
C LYS A 430 8.26 3.43 35.80
N PRO A 431 7.78 4.24 34.84
CA PRO A 431 8.72 4.76 33.87
C PRO A 431 9.85 5.34 34.69
N LYS A 432 11.09 4.90 34.44
CA LYS A 432 12.26 5.58 34.96
C LYS A 432 12.01 7.05 34.63
N GLU A 433 11.81 7.87 35.65
CA GLU A 433 11.97 9.31 35.48
C GLU A 433 13.43 9.47 35.09
N ASP A 434 13.67 9.47 33.78
CA ASP A 434 14.91 9.89 33.17
C ASP A 434 15.11 11.32 33.62
N THR A 435 15.84 11.45 34.73
CA THR A 435 16.38 12.71 35.23
C THR A 435 17.59 13.04 34.38
N SER A 436 17.40 13.07 33.06
CA SER A 436 18.40 13.42 32.06
C SER A 436 17.72 14.14 30.91
N ASN A 437 18.09 15.42 30.74
CA ASN A 437 18.10 16.20 29.50
C ASN A 437 17.23 17.47 29.49
N SER A 438 17.58 18.41 30.37
CA SER A 438 17.39 19.86 30.13
C SER A 438 18.05 20.32 28.81
N SER A 439 19.03 19.57 28.30
CA SER A 439 19.70 19.78 27.01
C SER A 439 18.80 19.43 25.81
N GLN A 440 18.05 18.33 25.81
CA GLN A 440 17.28 17.90 24.64
C GLN A 440 16.02 18.74 24.36
N ILE A 441 15.42 19.36 25.38
CA ILE A 441 14.28 20.26 25.19
C ILE A 441 14.70 21.52 24.43
N LYS A 442 15.91 22.04 24.69
CA LYS A 442 16.44 23.21 23.99
C LYS A 442 16.72 22.91 22.52
N ASP A 443 17.18 21.71 22.20
CA ASP A 443 17.46 21.34 20.82
C ASP A 443 16.18 21.09 20.01
N LYS A 444 15.13 20.54 20.64
CA LYS A 444 13.78 20.46 20.03
C LYS A 444 13.19 21.85 19.75
N LEU A 445 13.32 22.79 20.70
CA LEU A 445 12.85 24.18 20.53
C LEU A 445 13.60 24.95 19.42
N LYS A 446 14.87 24.63 19.16
CA LYS A 446 15.63 25.21 18.04
C LYS A 446 15.15 24.71 16.68
N MET A 447 14.62 23.49 16.59
CA MET A 447 14.16 22.88 15.34
C MET A 447 12.74 23.31 14.94
N GLU A 448 11.92 23.82 15.86
CA GLU A 448 10.54 24.22 15.57
C GLU A 448 10.42 25.49 14.72
N SER A 449 9.37 25.59 13.91
CA SER A 449 9.00 26.79 13.15
C SER A 449 8.59 27.95 14.07
N THR A 450 8.75 29.21 13.62
CA THR A 450 8.33 30.40 14.38
C THR A 450 6.83 30.43 14.66
N ARG A 451 6.00 29.88 13.75
CA ARG A 451 4.56 29.72 13.95
C ARG A 451 4.27 28.74 15.09
N ASN A 452 4.96 27.59 15.10
CA ASN A 452 4.76 26.55 16.10
C ASN A 452 5.21 27.02 17.50
N LEU A 453 6.32 27.76 17.59
CA LEU A 453 6.74 28.39 18.85
C LEU A 453 5.70 29.38 19.41
N ASN A 454 4.99 30.11 18.54
CA ASN A 454 3.92 31.02 18.98
C ASN A 454 2.70 30.24 19.49
N VAL A 455 2.29 29.18 18.78
CA VAL A 455 1.19 28.29 19.21
C VAL A 455 1.53 27.62 20.54
N ALA A 456 2.73 27.06 20.68
CA ALA A 456 3.21 26.47 21.93
C ALA A 456 3.23 27.48 23.08
N SER A 457 3.68 28.72 22.81
CA SER A 457 3.65 29.79 23.83
C SER A 457 2.23 30.14 24.30
N PHE A 458 1.26 30.14 23.39
CA PHE A 458 -0.14 30.39 23.72
C PHE A 458 -0.74 29.26 24.53
N GLN A 459 -0.54 28.00 24.11
CA GLN A 459 -1.03 26.82 24.82
C GLN A 459 -0.44 26.72 26.24
N ILE A 460 0.86 26.99 26.39
CA ILE A 460 1.51 27.02 27.71
C ILE A 460 0.92 28.14 28.57
N GLY A 461 0.70 29.33 28.02
CA GLY A 461 0.05 30.44 28.72
C GLY A 461 -1.38 30.11 29.19
N GLU A 462 -2.17 29.43 28.36
CA GLU A 462 -3.52 28.97 28.74
C GLU A 462 -3.46 27.92 29.86
N ASN A 463 -2.53 26.97 29.75
CA ASN A 463 -2.31 25.93 30.76
C ASN A 463 -1.87 26.53 32.11
N ILE A 464 -0.96 27.51 32.10
CA ILE A 464 -0.56 28.25 33.30
C ILE A 464 -1.77 28.92 33.94
N ASN A 465 -2.57 29.65 33.16
CA ASN A 465 -3.78 30.32 33.66
C ASN A 465 -4.79 29.33 34.26
N ARG A 466 -4.97 28.15 33.63
CA ARG A 466 -5.85 27.09 34.13
C ARG A 466 -5.35 26.54 35.46
N LEU A 467 -4.06 26.21 35.56
CA LEU A 467 -3.47 25.66 36.77
C LEU A 467 -3.39 26.69 37.91
N GLU A 468 -3.18 27.96 37.61
CA GLU A 468 -3.25 29.04 38.60
C GLU A 468 -4.65 29.15 39.20
N LYS A 469 -5.70 29.10 38.37
CA LYS A 469 -7.10 29.08 38.85
C LYS A 469 -7.38 27.84 39.72
N GLU A 470 -6.91 26.66 39.32
CA GLU A 470 -7.04 25.44 40.12
C GLU A 470 -6.28 25.54 41.44
N SER A 471 -5.06 26.08 41.43
CA SER A 471 -4.24 26.25 42.62
C SER A 471 -4.87 27.25 43.59
N LEU A 472 -5.47 28.33 43.10
CA LEU A 472 -6.25 29.26 43.93
C LEU A 472 -7.45 28.58 44.58
N LYS A 473 -8.22 27.78 43.83
CA LYS A 473 -9.34 26.99 44.39
C LYS A 473 -8.87 26.02 45.47
N LEU A 474 -7.74 25.34 45.26
CA LEU A 474 -7.16 24.43 46.27
C LEU A 474 -6.71 25.20 47.52
N LYS A 475 -6.13 26.40 47.35
CA LYS A 475 -5.74 27.28 48.46
C LYS A 475 -6.94 27.78 49.26
N GLU A 476 -8.03 28.15 48.58
CA GLU A 476 -9.29 28.51 49.25
C GLU A 476 -9.89 27.33 50.02
N SER A 477 -9.84 26.13 49.46
CA SER A 477 -10.26 24.91 50.16
C SER A 477 -9.38 24.60 51.38
N LEU A 478 -8.07 24.84 51.31
CA LEU A 478 -7.18 24.72 52.47
C LEU A 478 -7.58 25.66 53.62
N ALA A 479 -8.03 26.87 53.30
CA ALA A 479 -8.48 27.83 54.31
C ALA A 479 -9.77 27.39 55.03
N LYS A 480 -10.57 26.52 54.40
CA LYS A 480 -11.85 26.01 54.95
C LYS A 480 -11.67 24.79 55.87
N HIS A 481 -10.54 24.09 55.80
CA HIS A 481 -10.30 22.87 56.57
C HIS A 481 -9.27 23.09 57.69
N VAL A 482 -9.47 22.41 58.82
CA VAL A 482 -8.57 22.49 59.98
C VAL A 482 -7.22 21.86 59.65
N LYS A 483 -6.13 22.57 59.97
CA LYS A 483 -4.76 22.10 59.78
C LYS A 483 -4.54 20.75 60.47
N GLY A 484 -4.03 19.77 59.73
CA GLY A 484 -3.73 18.42 60.22
C GLY A 484 -4.84 17.39 60.01
N SER A 485 -6.02 17.78 59.52
CA SER A 485 -7.03 16.82 59.05
C SER A 485 -6.51 16.03 57.84
N VAL A 486 -6.94 14.76 57.70
CA VAL A 486 -6.64 13.93 56.52
C VAL A 486 -7.02 14.66 55.22
N LEU A 487 -8.15 15.35 55.22
CA LEU A 487 -8.61 16.12 54.05
C LEU A 487 -7.71 17.33 53.78
N TYR A 488 -7.27 18.04 54.82
CA TYR A 488 -6.32 19.15 54.69
C TYR A 488 -4.98 18.68 54.11
N ASN A 489 -4.47 17.54 54.58
CA ASN A 489 -3.22 16.96 54.10
C ASN A 489 -3.32 16.55 52.62
N ASN A 490 -4.43 15.91 52.22
CA ASN A 490 -4.68 15.55 50.83
C ASN A 490 -4.76 16.77 49.90
N ILE A 491 -5.45 17.83 50.32
CA ILE A 491 -5.52 19.08 49.54
C ILE A 491 -4.14 19.75 49.49
N THR A 492 -3.35 19.68 50.56
CA THR A 492 -1.98 20.23 50.61
C THR A 492 -1.07 19.50 49.62
N ILE A 493 -1.14 18.17 49.53
CA ILE A 493 -0.38 17.38 48.56
C ILE A 493 -0.74 17.80 47.13
N LYS A 494 -2.04 17.83 46.80
CA LYS A 494 -2.52 18.27 45.47
C LYS A 494 -2.10 19.71 45.14
N TYR A 495 -2.14 20.61 46.13
CA TYR A 495 -1.69 21.99 45.97
C TYR A 495 -0.19 22.04 45.64
N ASN A 496 0.64 21.27 46.34
CA ASN A 496 2.08 21.20 46.10
C ASN A 496 2.41 20.60 44.72
N GLU A 497 1.67 19.57 44.28
CA GLU A 497 1.81 19.00 42.93
C GLU A 497 1.51 20.05 41.85
N LYS A 498 0.37 20.75 41.98
CA LYS A 498 -0.01 21.83 41.05
C LYS A 498 0.98 22.99 41.05
N GLN A 499 1.58 23.31 42.20
CA GLN A 499 2.64 24.32 42.29
C GLN A 499 3.93 23.87 41.59
N LYS A 500 4.32 22.60 41.69
CA LYS A 500 5.46 22.05 40.94
C LYS A 500 5.21 22.11 39.43
N GLU A 501 4.00 21.73 38.99
CA GLU A 501 3.59 21.79 37.59
C GLU A 501 3.64 23.23 37.05
N LEU A 502 3.17 24.21 37.82
CA LEU A 502 3.28 25.64 37.48
C LEU A 502 4.73 26.11 37.36
N ILE A 503 5.63 25.66 38.23
CA ILE A 503 7.06 26.02 38.14
C ILE A 503 7.66 25.46 36.85
N ASN A 504 7.32 24.22 36.50
CA ASN A 504 7.80 23.57 35.28
C ASN A 504 7.29 24.28 34.02
N LEU A 505 6.00 24.62 33.96
CA LEU A 505 5.42 25.35 32.83
C LEU A 505 5.96 26.78 32.70
N ARG A 506 6.19 27.47 33.82
CA ARG A 506 6.86 28.79 33.79
C ARG A 506 8.32 28.69 33.34
N ALA A 507 8.99 27.57 33.61
CA ALA A 507 10.35 27.34 33.12
C ALA A 507 10.36 27.05 31.60
N SER A 508 9.37 26.31 31.08
CA SER A 508 9.23 26.09 29.64
C SER A 508 8.86 27.38 28.90
N GLU A 509 7.95 28.19 29.45
CA GLU A 509 7.60 29.52 28.93
C GLU A 509 8.83 30.44 28.83
N LYS A 510 9.65 30.51 29.89
CA LYS A 510 10.91 31.27 29.87
C LYS A 510 11.89 30.78 28.79
N SER A 511 11.91 29.48 28.54
CA SER A 511 12.78 28.90 27.52
C SER A 511 12.30 29.24 26.10
N ILE A 512 10.99 29.17 25.86
CA ILE A 512 10.38 29.55 24.57
C ILE A 512 10.55 31.04 24.29
N THR A 513 10.31 31.89 25.29
CA THR A 513 10.47 33.35 25.15
C THR A 513 11.93 33.75 24.90
N ALA A 514 12.90 33.07 25.53
CA ALA A 514 14.32 33.25 25.24
C ALA A 514 14.66 32.90 23.78
N GLU A 515 14.16 31.77 23.28
CA GLU A 515 14.35 31.33 21.89
C GLU A 515 13.68 32.31 20.88
N GLN A 516 12.45 32.75 21.17
CA GLN A 516 11.76 33.76 20.35
C GLN A 516 12.55 35.08 20.28
N ASN A 517 13.11 35.54 21.41
CA ASN A 517 13.95 36.74 21.45
C ASN A 517 15.27 36.54 20.68
N GLN A 518 15.89 35.37 20.78
CA GLN A 518 17.09 35.04 20.01
C GLN A 518 16.83 35.10 18.51
N ARG A 519 15.70 34.54 18.04
CA ARG A 519 15.30 34.59 16.62
C ARG A 519 14.97 36.00 16.15
N LYS A 520 14.25 36.79 16.96
CA LYS A 520 13.98 38.21 16.67
C LYS A 520 15.26 39.03 16.57
N ASN A 521 16.23 38.79 17.46
CA ASN A 521 17.53 39.47 17.44
C ASN A 521 18.35 39.06 16.21
N LYS A 522 18.36 37.77 15.84
CA LYS A 522 19.01 37.29 14.61
C LYS A 522 18.40 37.92 13.35
N ALA A 523 17.07 37.99 13.27
CA ALA A 523 16.37 38.64 12.15
C ALA A 523 16.71 40.13 12.03
N LYS A 524 16.82 40.86 13.15
CA LYS A 524 17.25 42.26 13.16
C LYS A 524 18.71 42.45 12.70
N LEU A 525 19.56 41.45 12.91
CA LEU A 525 20.97 41.45 12.48
C LEU A 525 21.16 41.01 11.02
N SER A 526 20.18 40.37 10.39
CA SER A 526 20.28 39.88 9.01
C SER A 526 19.66 40.82 7.97
N VAL A 527 19.00 41.91 8.40
CA VAL A 527 18.50 42.96 7.50
C VAL A 527 19.56 44.05 7.46
N PHE A 528 20.39 44.03 6.42
CA PHE A 528 21.35 45.09 6.07
C PHE A 528 20.84 45.87 4.86
#